data_AF-A0A7Y8CV59-F1
#
_entry.id   AF-A0A7Y8CV59-F1
#
_cell.length_a   1.000
_cell.length_b   1.000
_cell.length_c   1.000
_cell.angle_alpha   90.00
_cell.angle_beta   90.00
_cell.angle_gamma   90.00
#
_symmetry.space_group_name_H-M   'P 1'
#
loop_
_entity.id
_entity.type
_entity.pdbx_description
1 polymer ?
#
loop_
_entity_poly.entity_id
_entity_poly.type
_entity_poly.pdbx_seq_one_letter_code
_entity_poly.pdbx_strand_id
1 'polypeptide(L)'
;MTTPTPVSAVDQSLLYPSPYKEFWQAFSKNKGAVAGLLFMVLIVFCAIFAPWVAPHNPSEQYRDFLLTPPSWLEGGQIQFLLGTDELGRDLLSRLIQGSRLSLLIGLSSVVMSLIPGILLGLFAGFFPRLLGPTIMRLMDIMLALPSLLLAVAIVAILGPGLINTVIAIAIVSLPSYVRLTRAAVMGELNRDYVTAARLAGAGLPRLMFITVLPNCMAPLIVQATLSFSSAILDAAALGFLGLGVQPPTPEWGTMLASARDYIERAWWVVSLPGLTILLSVLAINLMGDGLRDALDPKLKNAA
;
A
#
# COMPACT_ATOMS: atom_id res chain seq x y z
N MET A 1 -58.51 -31.79 -23.08
CA MET A 1 -57.40 -30.93 -23.56
C MET A 1 -57.11 -29.90 -22.49
N THR A 2 -56.10 -30.15 -21.67
CA THR A 2 -55.60 -29.22 -20.65
C THR A 2 -54.47 -28.41 -21.27
N THR A 3 -54.73 -27.15 -21.62
CA THR A 3 -53.71 -26.19 -22.05
C THR A 3 -52.79 -25.87 -20.87
N PRO A 4 -51.46 -26.01 -20.99
CA PRO A 4 -50.54 -25.60 -19.93
C PRO A 4 -50.53 -24.07 -19.84
N THR A 5 -50.65 -23.55 -18.62
CA THR A 5 -50.45 -22.14 -18.31
C THR A 5 -49.00 -21.73 -18.64
N PRO A 6 -48.77 -20.57 -19.26
CA PRO A 6 -47.41 -20.09 -19.49
C PRO A 6 -46.80 -19.70 -18.14
N VAL A 7 -45.70 -20.34 -17.79
CA VAL A 7 -44.86 -19.95 -16.64
C VAL A 7 -44.43 -18.51 -16.89
N SER A 8 -44.84 -17.59 -16.02
CA SER A 8 -44.47 -16.18 -16.05
C SER A 8 -42.95 -16.06 -16.16
N ALA A 9 -42.46 -15.49 -17.26
CA ALA A 9 -41.06 -15.13 -17.41
C ALA A 9 -40.66 -14.26 -16.22
N VAL A 10 -39.67 -14.71 -15.44
CA VAL A 10 -39.12 -13.93 -14.32
C VAL A 10 -38.68 -12.58 -14.88
N ASP A 11 -39.27 -11.50 -14.35
CA ASP A 11 -38.94 -10.13 -14.74
C ASP A 11 -37.46 -9.87 -14.42
N GLN A 12 -36.62 -9.80 -15.45
CA GLN A 12 -35.17 -9.66 -15.31
C GLN A 12 -34.76 -8.34 -14.64
N SER A 13 -35.69 -7.38 -14.54
CA SER A 13 -35.49 -6.12 -13.80
C SER A 13 -35.32 -6.31 -12.28
N LEU A 14 -35.72 -7.47 -11.73
CA LEU A 14 -35.57 -7.82 -10.31
C LEU A 14 -34.24 -8.52 -9.97
N LEU A 15 -33.39 -8.79 -10.96
CA LEU A 15 -32.06 -9.36 -10.74
C LEU A 15 -31.09 -8.25 -10.31
N TYR A 16 -31.09 -7.93 -9.02
CA TYR A 16 -30.02 -7.15 -8.41
C TYR A 16 -28.67 -7.82 -8.72
N PRO A 17 -27.74 -7.15 -9.41
CA PRO A 17 -26.42 -7.71 -9.64
C PRO A 17 -25.75 -7.98 -8.29
N SER A 18 -24.94 -9.04 -8.22
CA SER A 18 -24.24 -9.35 -6.97
C SER A 18 -23.36 -8.16 -6.54
N PRO A 19 -23.21 -7.87 -5.24
CA PRO A 19 -22.40 -6.73 -4.76
C PRO A 19 -20.98 -6.70 -5.34
N TYR A 20 -20.40 -7.89 -5.58
CA TYR A 20 -19.09 -8.05 -6.23
C TYR A 20 -19.09 -7.67 -7.72
N LYS A 21 -20.18 -7.98 -8.44
CA LYS A 21 -20.34 -7.63 -9.85
C LYS A 21 -20.52 -6.12 -10.03
N GLU A 22 -21.32 -5.49 -9.16
CA GLU A 22 -21.46 -4.02 -9.15
C GLU A 22 -20.13 -3.34 -8.85
N PHE A 23 -19.42 -3.82 -7.83
CA PHE A 23 -18.09 -3.31 -7.48
C PHE A 23 -17.12 -3.41 -8.67
N TRP A 24 -17.05 -4.56 -9.32
CA TRP A 24 -16.17 -4.76 -10.48
C TRP A 24 -16.57 -3.88 -11.67
N GLN A 25 -17.87 -3.72 -11.93
CA GLN A 25 -18.37 -2.83 -12.98
C GLN A 25 -18.00 -1.37 -12.70
N ALA A 26 -18.12 -0.91 -11.46
CA ALA A 26 -17.70 0.43 -11.07
C ALA A 26 -16.19 0.61 -11.18
N PHE A 27 -15.39 -0.34 -10.69
CA PHE A 27 -13.93 -0.32 -10.74
C PHE A 27 -13.42 -0.33 -12.19
N SER A 28 -13.97 -1.18 -13.05
CA SER A 28 -13.53 -1.34 -14.44
C SER A 28 -13.87 -0.18 -15.36
N LYS A 29 -14.80 0.70 -14.98
CA LYS A 29 -15.03 1.98 -15.68
C LYS A 29 -13.79 2.87 -15.63
N ASN A 30 -12.99 2.78 -14.56
CA ASN A 30 -11.74 3.52 -14.43
C ASN A 30 -10.60 2.73 -15.08
N LYS A 31 -10.29 3.06 -16.34
CA LYS A 31 -9.22 2.40 -17.12
C LYS A 31 -7.84 2.51 -16.44
N GLY A 32 -7.58 3.61 -15.73
CA GLY A 32 -6.37 3.81 -14.96
C GLY A 32 -6.26 2.80 -13.81
N ALA A 33 -7.36 2.60 -13.09
CA ALA A 33 -7.42 1.63 -12.00
C ALA A 33 -7.20 0.18 -12.47
N VAL A 34 -7.75 -0.19 -13.64
CA VAL A 34 -7.51 -1.52 -14.24
C VAL A 34 -6.05 -1.69 -14.65
N ALA A 35 -5.43 -0.68 -15.26
CA ALA A 35 -4.01 -0.72 -15.62
C ALA A 35 -3.12 -0.83 -14.38
N GLY A 36 -3.42 -0.04 -13.33
CA GLY A 36 -2.74 -0.12 -12.04
C GLY A 36 -2.89 -1.49 -11.38
N LEU A 37 -4.10 -2.06 -11.39
CA LEU A 37 -4.35 -3.41 -10.88
C LEU A 37 -3.54 -4.47 -11.64
N LEU A 38 -3.52 -4.42 -12.97
CA LEU A 38 -2.76 -5.36 -13.80
C LEU A 38 -1.26 -5.30 -13.49
N PHE A 39 -0.72 -4.08 -13.37
CA PHE A 39 0.69 -3.88 -13.03
C PHE A 39 1.01 -4.33 -11.59
N MET A 40 0.12 -4.06 -10.63
CA MET A 40 0.25 -4.56 -9.27
C MET A 40 0.26 -6.08 -9.22
N VAL A 41 -0.65 -6.75 -9.94
CA VAL A 41 -0.70 -8.22 -10.04
C VAL A 41 0.62 -8.76 -10.60
N LEU A 42 1.17 -8.12 -11.64
CA LEU A 42 2.47 -8.49 -12.20
C LEU A 42 3.59 -8.37 -11.14
N ILE A 43 3.65 -7.25 -10.42
CA ILE A 43 4.66 -7.04 -9.37
C ILE A 43 4.53 -8.05 -8.23
N VAL A 44 3.30 -8.31 -7.77
CA VAL A 44 3.04 -9.30 -6.70
C VAL A 44 3.41 -10.71 -7.17
N PHE A 45 3.10 -11.05 -8.43
CA PHE A 45 3.54 -12.30 -9.05
C PHE A 45 5.06 -12.41 -9.04
N CYS A 46 5.78 -11.39 -9.52
CA CYS A 46 7.24 -11.34 -9.47
C CYS A 46 7.78 -11.45 -8.05
N ALA A 47 7.14 -10.83 -7.05
CA ALA A 47 7.58 -10.85 -5.66
C ALA A 47 7.41 -12.24 -5.00
N ILE A 48 6.29 -12.91 -5.26
CA ILE A 48 5.98 -14.24 -4.71
C ILE A 48 6.85 -15.30 -5.38
N PHE A 49 6.95 -15.25 -6.71
CA PHE A 49 7.70 -16.21 -7.51
C PHE A 49 9.14 -15.77 -7.79
N ALA A 50 9.67 -14.79 -7.05
CA ALA A 50 11.00 -14.24 -7.26
C ALA A 50 12.10 -15.31 -7.37
N PRO A 51 12.15 -16.35 -6.51
CA PRO A 51 13.18 -17.39 -6.62
C PRO A 51 13.13 -18.22 -7.91
N TRP A 52 12.01 -18.22 -8.63
CA TRP A 52 11.82 -18.97 -9.87
C TRP A 52 11.80 -18.09 -11.12
N VAL A 53 11.44 -16.82 -10.98
CA VAL A 53 11.35 -15.85 -12.09
C VAL A 53 12.68 -15.11 -12.28
N ALA A 54 13.49 -14.93 -11.23
CA ALA A 54 14.80 -14.29 -11.34
C ALA A 54 15.76 -15.13 -12.20
N PRO A 55 16.34 -14.57 -13.28
CA PRO A 55 17.26 -15.31 -14.14
C PRO A 55 18.54 -15.79 -13.44
N HIS A 56 19.03 -15.00 -12.49
CA HIS A 56 20.27 -15.26 -11.75
C HIS A 56 20.05 -15.11 -10.25
N ASN A 57 21.00 -15.60 -9.45
CA ASN A 57 20.98 -15.33 -8.02
C ASN A 57 21.27 -13.82 -7.77
N PRO A 58 20.42 -13.10 -7.03
CA PRO A 58 20.54 -11.65 -6.84
C PRO A 58 21.80 -11.19 -6.08
N SER A 59 22.48 -12.13 -5.42
CA SER A 59 23.74 -11.88 -4.69
C SER A 59 24.98 -12.37 -5.45
N GLU A 60 24.81 -13.07 -6.57
CA GLU A 60 25.92 -13.59 -7.36
C GLU A 60 26.64 -12.47 -8.11
N GLN A 61 27.96 -12.44 -7.99
CA GLN A 61 28.82 -11.38 -8.51
C GLN A 61 29.62 -11.88 -9.70
N TYR A 62 29.36 -11.32 -10.87
CA TYR A 62 30.10 -11.60 -12.09
C TYR A 62 31.17 -10.51 -12.28
N ARG A 63 32.37 -10.75 -11.73
CA ARG A 63 33.46 -9.75 -11.66
C ARG A 63 33.98 -9.27 -13.01
N ASP A 64 33.80 -10.06 -14.06
CA ASP A 64 34.19 -9.68 -15.41
C ASP A 64 33.17 -8.75 -16.09
N PHE A 65 31.99 -8.58 -15.48
CA PHE A 65 30.84 -7.87 -16.03
C PHE A 65 30.38 -6.77 -15.07
N LEU A 66 31.30 -5.91 -14.63
CA LEU A 66 30.98 -4.75 -13.77
C LEU A 66 30.36 -3.64 -14.62
N LEU A 67 29.25 -3.05 -14.15
CA LEU A 67 28.57 -1.93 -14.81
C LEU A 67 28.35 -2.20 -16.32
N THR A 68 27.93 -3.43 -16.66
CA THR A 68 27.62 -3.81 -18.04
C THR A 68 26.27 -3.21 -18.42
N PRO A 69 26.19 -2.52 -19.57
CA PRO A 69 24.94 -1.89 -19.98
C PRO A 69 23.86 -2.93 -20.31
N PRO A 70 22.59 -2.51 -20.31
CA PRO A 70 21.50 -3.35 -20.77
C PRO A 70 21.74 -3.90 -22.18
N SER A 71 21.21 -5.10 -22.42
CA SER A 71 21.40 -5.86 -23.68
C SER A 71 21.07 -5.10 -24.98
N TRP A 72 20.23 -4.06 -24.92
CA TRP A 72 19.85 -3.24 -26.08
C TRP A 72 20.79 -2.05 -26.33
N LEU A 73 21.76 -1.79 -25.47
CA LEU A 73 22.79 -0.78 -25.65
C LEU A 73 24.11 -1.41 -26.13
N GLU A 74 24.98 -0.59 -26.70
CA GLU A 74 26.31 -1.01 -27.13
C GLU A 74 27.13 -1.50 -25.93
N GLY A 75 27.77 -2.67 -26.06
CA GLY A 75 28.49 -3.34 -24.98
C GLY A 75 27.62 -4.15 -24.02
N GLY A 76 26.31 -4.21 -24.25
CA GLY A 76 25.36 -5.00 -23.46
C GLY A 76 25.41 -6.49 -23.79
N GLN A 77 24.92 -7.32 -22.87
CA GLN A 77 24.90 -8.77 -23.03
C GLN A 77 23.52 -9.34 -22.77
N ILE A 78 23.11 -10.30 -23.61
CA ILE A 78 21.79 -10.97 -23.50
C ILE A 78 21.64 -11.70 -22.17
N GLN A 79 22.76 -12.18 -21.60
CA GLN A 79 22.81 -12.74 -20.25
C GLN A 79 22.23 -11.77 -19.20
N PHE A 80 22.52 -10.48 -19.32
CA PHE A 80 22.08 -9.45 -18.37
C PHE A 80 21.11 -8.50 -19.06
N LEU A 81 19.85 -8.89 -19.14
CA LEU A 81 18.83 -8.17 -19.93
C LEU A 81 18.79 -6.67 -19.59
N LEU A 82 18.74 -6.34 -18.29
CA LEU A 82 18.72 -4.98 -17.75
C LEU A 82 20.13 -4.45 -17.37
N GLY A 83 21.19 -5.19 -17.69
CA GLY A 83 22.56 -4.88 -17.31
C GLY A 83 22.92 -5.34 -15.89
N THR A 84 24.12 -4.95 -15.47
CA THR A 84 24.68 -5.29 -14.15
C THR A 84 25.00 -4.05 -13.33
N ASP A 85 25.12 -4.25 -12.02
CA ASP A 85 25.48 -3.20 -11.07
C ASP A 85 27.00 -3.07 -10.82
N GLU A 86 27.40 -2.25 -9.85
CA GLU A 86 28.79 -1.95 -9.51
C GLU A 86 29.61 -3.16 -9.03
N LEU A 87 28.93 -4.23 -8.61
CA LEU A 87 29.55 -5.50 -8.21
C LEU A 87 29.35 -6.61 -9.25
N GLY A 88 28.82 -6.27 -10.44
CA GLY A 88 28.55 -7.23 -11.51
C GLY A 88 27.38 -8.16 -11.20
N ARG A 89 26.44 -7.74 -10.36
CA ARG A 89 25.23 -8.52 -10.06
C ARG A 89 24.14 -8.18 -11.07
N ASP A 90 23.35 -9.17 -11.48
CA ASP A 90 22.25 -8.97 -12.45
C ASP A 90 21.17 -8.03 -11.89
N LEU A 91 20.93 -6.92 -12.58
CA LEU A 91 20.02 -5.88 -12.11
C LEU A 91 18.56 -6.35 -12.15
N LEU A 92 18.17 -7.14 -13.15
CA LEU A 92 16.81 -7.67 -13.27
C LEU A 92 16.46 -8.59 -12.10
N SER A 93 17.33 -9.55 -11.79
CA SER A 93 17.16 -10.46 -10.65
C SER A 93 17.09 -9.70 -9.33
N ARG A 94 17.91 -8.66 -9.16
CA ARG A 94 17.87 -7.79 -7.97
C ARG A 94 16.58 -7.00 -7.86
N LEU A 95 16.04 -6.46 -8.96
CA LEU A 95 14.75 -5.75 -8.95
C LEU A 95 13.58 -6.66 -8.59
N ILE A 96 13.54 -7.87 -9.17
CA ILE A 96 12.53 -8.90 -8.87
C ILE A 96 12.62 -9.31 -7.40
N GLN A 97 13.80 -9.66 -6.91
CA GLN A 97 13.97 -10.04 -5.50
C GLN A 97 13.69 -8.87 -4.55
N GLY A 98 14.09 -7.65 -4.92
CA GLY A 98 13.86 -6.43 -4.15
C GLY A 98 12.37 -6.13 -3.97
N SER A 99 11.54 -6.44 -4.96
CA SER A 99 10.09 -6.27 -4.88
C SER A 99 9.47 -6.98 -3.67
N ARG A 100 9.99 -8.16 -3.31
CA ARG A 100 9.51 -8.93 -2.16
C ARG A 100 9.71 -8.18 -0.85
N LEU A 101 10.90 -7.63 -0.62
CA LEU A 101 11.19 -6.89 0.62
C LEU A 101 10.52 -5.52 0.64
N SER A 102 10.55 -4.77 -0.46
CA SER A 102 9.93 -3.44 -0.50
C SER A 102 8.40 -3.51 -0.31
N LEU A 103 7.72 -4.50 -0.90
CA LEU A 103 6.29 -4.73 -0.66
C LEU A 103 6.01 -5.24 0.76
N LEU A 104 6.86 -6.13 1.29
CA LEU A 104 6.72 -6.64 2.66
C LEU A 104 6.82 -5.50 3.68
N ILE A 105 7.79 -4.59 3.52
CA ILE A 105 7.97 -3.42 4.38
C ILE A 105 6.71 -2.56 4.33
N GLY A 106 6.26 -2.19 3.12
CA GLY A 106 5.06 -1.37 2.96
C GLY A 106 3.82 -2.00 3.61
N LEU A 107 3.60 -3.30 3.37
CA LEU A 107 2.40 -4.00 3.84
C LEU A 107 2.42 -4.14 5.36
N SER A 108 3.57 -4.53 5.91
CA SER A 108 3.75 -4.70 7.36
C SER A 108 3.59 -3.38 8.09
N SER A 109 4.15 -2.29 7.56
CA SER A 109 4.00 -0.95 8.13
C SER A 109 2.56 -0.47 8.11
N VAL A 110 1.83 -0.70 7.01
CA VAL A 110 0.41 -0.36 6.91
C VAL A 110 -0.41 -1.13 7.93
N VAL A 111 -0.28 -2.46 7.99
CA VAL A 111 -1.04 -3.30 8.93
C VAL A 111 -0.74 -2.91 10.37
N MET A 112 0.54 -2.72 10.70
CA MET A 112 0.98 -2.39 12.06
C MET A 112 0.56 -0.98 12.50
N SER A 113 0.31 -0.07 11.55
CA SER A 113 -0.22 1.27 11.83
C SER A 113 -1.75 1.31 11.86
N LEU A 114 -2.39 0.59 10.94
CA LEU A 114 -3.84 0.56 10.75
C LEU A 114 -4.56 0.02 11.98
N ILE A 115 -4.10 -1.11 12.53
CA ILE A 115 -4.74 -1.75 13.70
C ILE A 115 -4.78 -0.80 14.91
N PRO A 116 -3.64 -0.31 15.45
CA PRO A 116 -3.68 0.62 16.56
C PRO A 116 -4.32 1.96 16.18
N GLY A 117 -4.15 2.42 14.95
CA GLY A 117 -4.77 3.66 14.46
C GLY A 117 -6.31 3.62 14.49
N ILE A 118 -6.90 2.51 14.03
CA ILE A 118 -8.34 2.28 14.10
C ILE A 118 -8.81 2.22 15.55
N LEU A 119 -8.13 1.45 16.40
CA LEU A 119 -8.51 1.32 17.80
C LEU A 119 -8.49 2.68 18.52
N LEU A 120 -7.37 3.40 18.43
CA LEU A 120 -7.22 4.71 19.04
C LEU A 120 -8.21 5.74 18.48
N GLY A 121 -8.45 5.75 17.17
CA GLY A 121 -9.42 6.64 16.54
C GLY A 121 -10.86 6.32 16.94
N LEU A 122 -11.20 5.03 17.11
CA LEU A 122 -12.50 4.57 17.60
C LEU A 122 -12.73 5.02 19.04
N PHE A 123 -11.74 4.82 19.93
CA PHE A 123 -11.80 5.35 21.30
C PHE A 123 -11.91 6.87 21.33
N ALA A 124 -11.14 7.57 20.50
CA ALA A 124 -11.18 9.03 20.42
C ALA A 124 -12.52 9.57 19.90
N GLY A 125 -13.23 8.81 19.05
CA GLY A 125 -14.55 9.15 18.54
C GLY A 125 -15.67 8.89 19.55
N PHE A 126 -15.63 7.76 20.27
CA PHE A 126 -16.64 7.40 21.26
C PHE A 126 -16.52 8.18 22.58
N PHE A 127 -15.31 8.65 22.92
CA PHE A 127 -15.04 9.39 24.16
C PHE A 127 -14.49 10.80 23.88
N PRO A 128 -15.27 11.69 23.23
CA PRO A 128 -14.78 12.97 22.72
C PRO A 128 -14.35 13.98 23.81
N ARG A 129 -14.77 13.77 25.07
CA ARG A 129 -14.44 14.66 26.20
C ARG A 129 -13.30 14.16 27.09
N LEU A 130 -12.95 12.88 27.01
CA LEU A 130 -11.98 12.26 27.92
C LEU A 130 -10.74 11.77 27.17
N LEU A 131 -10.87 10.69 26.40
CA LEU A 131 -9.76 10.10 25.65
C LEU A 131 -9.47 10.85 24.34
N GLY A 132 -10.51 11.40 23.70
CA GLY A 132 -10.41 12.10 22.43
C GLY A 132 -9.36 13.21 22.41
N PRO A 133 -9.40 14.19 23.33
CA PRO A 133 -8.45 15.31 23.34
C PRO A 133 -7.01 14.84 23.55
N THR A 134 -6.76 13.89 24.45
CA THR A 134 -5.42 13.37 24.75
C THR A 134 -4.82 12.61 23.58
N ILE A 135 -5.60 11.70 22.97
CA ILE A 135 -5.17 10.93 21.80
C ILE A 135 -4.85 11.88 20.64
N MET A 136 -5.76 12.83 20.35
CA MET A 136 -5.57 13.79 19.27
C MET A 136 -4.36 14.70 19.52
N ARG A 137 -4.13 15.13 20.76
CA ARG A 137 -2.96 15.95 21.11
C ARG A 137 -1.65 15.21 20.86
N LEU A 138 -1.59 13.92 21.17
CA LEU A 138 -0.42 13.09 20.85
C LEU A 138 -0.20 13.00 19.34
N MET A 139 -1.28 12.79 18.56
CA MET A 139 -1.20 12.74 17.10
C MET A 139 -0.74 14.08 16.50
N ASP A 140 -1.23 15.20 17.04
CA ASP A 140 -0.84 16.55 16.58
C ASP A 140 0.64 16.84 16.85
N ILE A 141 1.19 16.33 17.97
CA ILE A 141 2.63 16.43 18.28
C ILE A 141 3.45 15.65 17.25
N MET A 142 3.02 14.44 16.88
CA MET A 142 3.71 13.63 15.87
C MET A 142 3.69 14.30 14.49
N LEU A 143 2.58 14.92 14.13
CA LEU A 143 2.41 15.64 12.85
C LEU A 143 3.14 16.99 12.80
N ALA A 144 3.65 17.49 13.92
CA ALA A 144 4.44 18.72 13.94
C ALA A 144 5.80 18.56 13.23
N LEU A 145 6.31 17.33 13.14
CA LEU A 145 7.53 17.00 12.43
C LEU A 145 7.20 16.46 11.02
N PRO A 146 8.02 16.79 10.00
CA PRO A 146 7.92 16.12 8.70
C PRO A 146 8.02 14.60 8.86
N SER A 147 7.19 13.83 8.14
CA SER A 147 7.09 12.37 8.27
C SER A 147 8.45 11.67 8.10
N LEU A 148 9.20 12.05 7.06
CA LEU A 148 10.52 11.51 6.79
C LEU A 148 11.52 11.85 7.89
N LEU A 149 11.49 13.09 8.41
CA LEU A 149 12.40 13.50 9.48
C LEU A 149 12.13 12.72 10.77
N LEU A 150 10.85 12.53 11.11
CA LEU A 150 10.45 11.70 12.25
C LEU A 150 10.89 10.24 12.04
N ALA A 151 10.70 9.67 10.85
CA ALA A 151 11.12 8.32 10.53
C ALA A 151 12.65 8.15 10.71
N VAL A 152 13.44 9.07 10.15
CA VAL A 152 14.90 9.08 10.27
C VAL A 152 15.32 9.18 11.74
N ALA A 153 14.70 10.05 12.54
CA ALA A 153 14.99 10.18 13.96
C ALA A 153 14.72 8.88 14.74
N ILE A 154 13.61 8.20 14.44
CA ILE A 154 13.28 6.91 15.06
C ILE A 154 14.31 5.84 14.69
N VAL A 155 14.65 5.72 13.41
CA VAL A 155 15.63 4.71 12.96
C VAL A 155 17.04 5.03 13.48
N ALA A 156 17.41 6.31 13.62
CA ALA A 156 18.69 6.69 14.22
C ALA A 156 18.82 6.19 15.67
N ILE A 157 17.72 6.08 16.41
CA ILE A 157 17.69 5.55 17.78
C ILE A 157 17.65 4.02 17.78
N LEU A 158 16.80 3.41 16.95
CA LEU A 158 16.61 1.96 16.91
C LEU A 158 17.75 1.21 16.19
N GLY A 159 18.49 1.91 15.35
CA GLY A 159 19.49 1.35 14.42
C GLY A 159 18.88 0.95 13.07
N PRO A 160 19.71 0.82 12.03
CA PRO A 160 19.25 0.43 10.70
C PRO A 160 18.76 -1.02 10.65
N GLY A 161 17.81 -1.32 9.77
CA GLY A 161 17.36 -2.68 9.49
C GLY A 161 15.87 -2.79 9.22
N LEU A 162 15.48 -3.92 8.60
CA LEU A 162 14.12 -4.18 8.12
C LEU A 162 13.04 -3.90 9.19
N ILE A 163 13.16 -4.50 10.38
CA ILE A 163 12.15 -4.41 11.43
C ILE A 163 12.04 -2.97 11.95
N ASN A 164 13.17 -2.30 12.15
CA ASN A 164 13.21 -0.93 12.66
C ASN A 164 12.63 0.06 11.64
N THR A 165 12.91 -0.13 10.34
CA THR A 165 12.27 0.61 9.25
C THR A 165 10.76 0.42 9.28
N VAL A 166 10.28 -0.83 9.43
CA VAL A 166 8.83 -1.12 9.49
C VAL A 166 8.17 -0.42 10.67
N ILE A 167 8.81 -0.46 11.85
CA ILE A 167 8.35 0.22 13.07
C ILE A 167 8.30 1.74 12.89
N ALA A 168 9.36 2.34 12.35
CA ALA A 168 9.43 3.77 12.13
C ALA A 168 8.31 4.27 11.22
N ILE A 169 8.11 3.62 10.07
CA ILE A 169 7.06 3.99 9.11
C ILE A 169 5.66 3.79 9.72
N ALA A 170 5.46 2.70 10.49
CA ALA A 170 4.17 2.44 11.13
C ALA A 170 3.79 3.50 12.16
N ILE A 171 4.75 3.94 12.98
CA ILE A 171 4.58 5.02 13.96
C ILE A 171 4.24 6.33 13.23
N VAL A 172 5.00 6.68 12.20
CA VAL A 172 4.81 7.90 11.41
C VAL A 172 3.44 7.94 10.72
N SER A 173 2.93 6.78 10.29
CA SER A 173 1.63 6.67 9.61
C SER A 173 0.42 6.68 10.57
N LEU A 174 0.66 6.47 11.87
CA LEU A 174 -0.39 6.25 12.88
C LEU A 174 -1.38 7.44 13.00
N PRO A 175 -0.92 8.72 13.01
CA PRO A 175 -1.81 9.88 13.09
C PRO A 175 -2.88 9.93 11.98
N SER A 176 -2.54 9.53 10.76
CA SER A 176 -3.47 9.55 9.62
C SER A 176 -4.66 8.61 9.86
N TYR A 177 -4.40 7.39 10.34
CA TYR A 177 -5.46 6.43 10.64
C TYR A 177 -6.31 6.82 11.85
N VAL A 178 -5.69 7.36 12.92
CA VAL A 178 -6.42 7.82 14.11
C VAL A 178 -7.40 8.94 13.74
N ARG A 179 -6.92 9.94 13.00
CA ARG A 179 -7.73 11.09 12.59
C ARG A 179 -8.88 10.68 11.67
N LEU A 180 -8.58 9.83 10.68
CA LEU A 180 -9.59 9.34 9.74
C LEU A 180 -10.66 8.51 10.43
N THR A 181 -10.26 7.56 11.28
CA THR A 181 -11.21 6.71 12.02
C THR A 181 -12.08 7.56 12.94
N ARG A 182 -11.48 8.50 13.69
CA ARG A 182 -12.25 9.41 14.55
C ARG A 182 -13.28 10.22 13.76
N ALA A 183 -12.88 10.78 12.60
CA ALA A 183 -13.77 11.55 11.76
C ALA A 183 -14.94 10.71 11.23
N ALA A 184 -14.66 9.49 10.74
CA ALA A 184 -15.69 8.56 10.27
C ALA A 184 -16.66 8.16 11.39
N VAL A 185 -16.13 7.82 12.57
CA VAL A 185 -16.93 7.45 13.75
C VAL A 185 -17.83 8.61 14.19
N MET A 186 -17.32 9.83 14.26
CA MET A 186 -18.12 11.00 14.64
C MET A 186 -19.25 11.30 13.64
N GLY A 187 -19.01 11.06 12.34
CA GLY A 187 -20.05 11.19 11.32
C GLY A 187 -21.16 10.14 11.46
N GLU A 188 -20.79 8.94 11.92
CA GLU A 188 -21.69 7.80 11.95
C GLU A 188 -22.49 7.69 13.27
N LEU A 189 -21.93 8.18 14.38
CA LEU A 189 -22.57 8.14 15.70
C LEU A 189 -23.95 8.82 15.76
N ASN A 190 -24.24 9.77 14.87
CA ASN A 190 -25.49 10.52 14.83
C ASN A 190 -26.55 9.91 13.87
N ARG A 191 -26.30 8.73 13.30
CA ARG A 191 -27.23 8.08 12.36
C ARG A 191 -28.34 7.33 13.08
N ASP A 192 -29.52 7.27 12.46
CA ASP A 192 -30.73 6.65 13.04
C ASP A 192 -30.54 5.19 13.43
N TYR A 193 -29.77 4.42 12.67
CA TYR A 193 -29.52 3.01 12.97
C TYR A 193 -28.65 2.83 14.24
N VAL A 194 -27.78 3.79 14.57
CA VAL A 194 -27.00 3.80 15.82
C VAL A 194 -27.91 4.10 17.01
N THR A 195 -28.82 5.07 16.85
CA THR A 195 -29.85 5.39 17.84
C THR A 195 -30.77 4.20 18.08
N ALA A 196 -31.25 3.53 17.02
CA ALA A 196 -32.07 2.33 17.11
C ALA A 196 -31.34 1.18 17.82
N ALA A 197 -30.07 0.94 17.49
CA ALA A 197 -29.26 -0.08 18.17
C ALA A 197 -29.09 0.21 19.67
N ARG A 198 -28.92 1.48 20.04
CA ARG A 198 -28.84 1.91 21.45
C ARG A 198 -30.16 1.69 22.18
N LEU A 199 -31.29 2.03 21.57
CA LEU A 199 -32.64 1.79 22.13
C LEU A 199 -32.94 0.29 22.27
N ALA A 200 -32.41 -0.54 21.38
CA ALA A 200 -32.49 -2.00 21.46
C ALA A 200 -31.57 -2.62 22.54
N GLY A 201 -30.87 -1.80 23.34
CA GLY A 201 -30.04 -2.27 24.44
C GLY A 201 -28.62 -2.72 24.04
N ALA A 202 -28.11 -2.29 22.88
CA ALA A 202 -26.73 -2.61 22.49
C ALA A 202 -25.73 -1.99 23.47
N GLY A 203 -24.93 -2.83 24.13
CA GLY A 203 -23.81 -2.40 24.97
C GLY A 203 -22.71 -1.68 24.15
N LEU A 204 -21.86 -0.92 24.85
CA LEU A 204 -20.83 -0.08 24.21
C LEU A 204 -19.90 -0.86 23.26
N PRO A 205 -19.34 -2.04 23.61
CA PRO A 205 -18.46 -2.78 22.70
C PRO A 205 -19.18 -3.24 21.42
N ARG A 206 -20.45 -3.64 21.54
CA ARG A 206 -21.28 -4.02 20.38
C ARG A 206 -21.52 -2.81 19.47
N LEU A 207 -21.83 -1.66 20.06
CA LEU A 207 -22.02 -0.43 19.30
C LEU A 207 -20.75 -0.01 18.55
N MET A 208 -19.58 -0.14 19.20
CA MET A 208 -18.28 0.20 18.63
C MET A 208 -17.90 -0.73 17.46
N PHE A 209 -17.79 -2.03 17.71
CA PHE A 209 -17.18 -2.97 16.77
C PHE A 209 -18.14 -3.60 15.77
N ILE A 210 -19.43 -3.69 16.10
CA ILE A 210 -20.43 -4.36 15.25
C ILE A 210 -21.32 -3.35 14.53
N THR A 211 -21.64 -2.22 15.16
CA THR A 211 -22.56 -1.24 14.59
C THR A 211 -21.85 -0.11 13.83
N VAL A 212 -20.83 0.51 14.43
CA VAL A 212 -20.19 1.71 13.84
C VAL A 212 -18.97 1.36 13.00
N LEU A 213 -18.04 0.56 13.51
CA LEU A 213 -16.78 0.28 12.82
C LEU A 213 -16.96 -0.32 11.41
N PRO A 214 -17.85 -1.29 11.15
CA PRO A 214 -18.04 -1.85 9.81
C PRO A 214 -18.47 -0.79 8.78
N ASN A 215 -19.27 0.20 9.21
CA ASN A 215 -19.73 1.30 8.34
C ASN A 215 -18.63 2.35 8.09
N CYS A 216 -17.55 2.34 8.88
CA CYS A 216 -16.38 3.19 8.68
C CYS A 216 -15.31 2.54 7.79
N MET A 217 -15.48 1.28 7.36
CA MET A 217 -14.42 0.53 6.68
C MET A 217 -14.05 1.06 5.29
N ALA A 218 -15.02 1.58 4.53
CA ALA A 218 -14.78 2.08 3.17
C ALA A 218 -13.66 3.15 3.10
N PRO A 219 -13.72 4.27 3.85
CA PRO A 219 -12.63 5.24 3.83
C PRO A 219 -11.32 4.70 4.41
N LEU A 220 -11.36 3.76 5.37
CA LEU A 220 -10.16 3.14 5.94
C LEU A 220 -9.43 2.24 4.95
N ILE A 221 -10.17 1.49 4.14
CA ILE A 221 -9.64 0.64 3.06
C ILE A 221 -8.96 1.52 2.01
N VAL A 222 -9.61 2.60 1.57
CA VAL A 222 -9.03 3.55 0.60
C VAL A 222 -7.74 4.16 1.16
N GLN A 223 -7.76 4.62 2.41
CA GLN A 223 -6.58 5.17 3.08
C GLN A 223 -5.45 4.15 3.18
N ALA A 224 -5.74 2.88 3.47
CA ALA A 224 -4.73 1.84 3.55
C ALA A 224 -3.97 1.66 2.23
N THR A 225 -4.67 1.72 1.08
CA THR A 225 -4.04 1.71 -0.25
C THR A 225 -3.10 2.89 -0.47
N LEU A 226 -3.54 4.11 -0.16
CA LEU A 226 -2.71 5.32 -0.32
C LEU A 226 -1.51 5.31 0.63
N SER A 227 -1.71 4.87 1.87
CA SER A 227 -0.64 4.71 2.84
C SER A 227 0.35 3.62 2.46
N PHE A 228 -0.07 2.58 1.72
CA PHE A 228 0.85 1.56 1.20
C PHE A 228 1.84 2.15 0.18
N SER A 229 1.37 3.00 -0.74
CA SER A 229 2.28 3.73 -1.65
C SER A 229 3.24 4.65 -0.90
N SER A 230 2.75 5.41 0.09
CA SER A 230 3.63 6.28 0.89
C SER A 230 4.65 5.49 1.68
N ALA A 231 4.26 4.34 2.25
CA ALA A 231 5.17 3.47 3.00
C ALA A 231 6.29 2.90 2.12
N ILE A 232 6.02 2.59 0.85
CA ILE A 232 7.06 2.16 -0.10
C ILE A 232 8.03 3.31 -0.40
N LEU A 233 7.53 4.54 -0.58
CA LEU A 233 8.39 5.72 -0.75
C LEU A 233 9.25 6.00 0.48
N ASP A 234 8.66 5.94 1.68
CA ASP A 234 9.38 6.12 2.94
C ASP A 234 10.44 5.04 3.15
N ALA A 235 10.10 3.78 2.84
CA ALA A 235 11.05 2.66 2.87
C ALA A 235 12.21 2.88 1.90
N ALA A 236 11.92 3.30 0.67
CA ALA A 236 12.94 3.60 -0.32
C ALA A 236 13.80 4.80 0.09
N ALA A 237 13.22 5.84 0.69
CA ALA A 237 13.95 7.00 1.19
C ALA A 237 14.88 6.64 2.36
N LEU A 238 14.40 5.86 3.32
CA LEU A 238 15.22 5.35 4.43
C LEU A 238 16.33 4.41 3.92
N GLY A 239 16.00 3.54 2.96
CA GLY A 239 16.97 2.69 2.27
C GLY A 239 18.04 3.50 1.54
N PHE A 240 17.64 4.56 0.84
CA PHE A 240 18.54 5.49 0.17
C PHE A 240 19.50 6.20 1.15
N LEU A 241 19.01 6.54 2.33
CA LEU A 241 19.80 7.14 3.42
C LEU A 241 20.68 6.12 4.18
N GLY A 242 20.67 4.84 3.79
CA GLY A 242 21.44 3.78 4.46
C GLY A 242 20.84 3.30 5.78
N LEU A 243 19.63 3.74 6.12
CA LEU A 243 18.92 3.41 7.35
C LEU A 243 17.97 2.20 7.18
N GLY A 244 17.78 1.74 5.95
CA GLY A 244 16.92 0.61 5.60
C GLY A 244 17.58 -0.77 5.73
N VAL A 245 17.16 -1.66 4.85
CA VAL A 245 17.69 -3.02 4.71
C VAL A 245 19.17 -2.98 4.33
N GLN A 246 20.01 -3.75 5.01
CA GLN A 246 21.45 -3.72 4.75
C GLN A 246 21.86 -4.69 3.63
N PRO A 247 22.85 -4.34 2.79
CA PRO A 247 23.43 -5.27 1.80
C PRO A 247 23.94 -6.57 2.48
N PRO A 248 23.92 -7.73 1.79
CA PRO A 248 23.77 -7.93 0.33
C PRO A 248 22.32 -8.06 -0.16
N THR A 249 21.35 -8.12 0.76
CA THR A 249 19.93 -8.32 0.40
C THR A 249 19.40 -7.16 -0.44
N PRO A 250 18.76 -7.42 -1.60
CA PRO A 250 18.28 -6.36 -2.48
C PRO A 250 17.01 -5.73 -1.91
N GLU A 251 16.97 -4.40 -1.91
CA GLU A 251 15.82 -3.56 -1.60
C GLU A 251 15.95 -2.32 -2.51
N TRP A 252 14.83 -1.82 -3.07
CA TRP A 252 14.90 -0.80 -4.12
C TRP A 252 15.56 0.50 -3.68
N GLY A 253 15.33 0.96 -2.46
CA GLY A 253 15.98 2.16 -1.89
C GLY A 253 17.48 2.00 -1.72
N THR A 254 17.94 0.86 -1.19
CA THR A 254 19.37 0.61 -0.99
C THR A 254 20.11 0.36 -2.29
N MET A 255 19.45 -0.25 -3.29
CA MET A 255 19.95 -0.34 -4.66
C MET A 255 20.14 1.06 -5.27
N LEU A 256 19.21 1.98 -5.04
CA LEU A 256 19.35 3.36 -5.49
C LEU A 256 20.50 4.09 -4.78
N ALA A 257 20.72 3.79 -3.49
CA ALA A 257 21.82 4.36 -2.70
C ALA A 257 23.19 4.00 -3.28
N SER A 258 23.42 2.72 -3.57
CA SER A 258 24.71 2.24 -4.08
C SER A 258 24.97 2.69 -5.51
N ALA A 259 23.92 2.90 -6.30
CA ALA A 259 24.01 3.32 -7.68
C ALA A 259 24.34 4.81 -7.87
N ARG A 260 24.10 5.66 -6.85
CA ARG A 260 24.15 7.14 -6.99
C ARG A 260 25.49 7.66 -7.51
N ASP A 261 26.59 7.02 -7.12
CA ASP A 261 27.95 7.44 -7.49
C ASP A 261 28.29 7.08 -8.95
N TYR A 262 27.45 6.28 -9.60
CA TYR A 262 27.63 5.75 -10.96
C TYR A 262 26.71 6.38 -11.99
N ILE A 263 25.92 7.40 -11.64
CA ILE A 263 24.88 7.97 -12.51
C ILE A 263 25.41 8.47 -13.86
N GLU A 264 26.62 9.04 -13.88
CA GLU A 264 27.25 9.57 -15.11
C GLU A 264 27.81 8.45 -16.00
N ARG A 265 28.20 7.31 -15.42
CA ARG A 265 28.84 6.20 -16.13
C ARG A 265 27.85 5.11 -16.53
N ALA A 266 26.86 4.85 -15.68
CA ALA A 266 25.94 3.73 -15.77
C ALA A 266 24.54 4.17 -15.30
N TRP A 267 23.92 5.07 -16.06
CA TRP A 267 22.64 5.70 -15.72
C TRP A 267 21.50 4.71 -15.46
N TRP A 268 21.56 3.51 -16.06
CA TRP A 268 20.55 2.45 -15.89
C TRP A 268 20.51 1.89 -14.46
N VAL A 269 21.65 1.85 -13.77
CA VAL A 269 21.76 1.30 -12.41
C VAL A 269 20.97 2.15 -11.40
N VAL A 270 20.87 3.46 -11.63
CA VAL A 270 20.05 4.38 -10.82
C VAL A 270 18.61 4.44 -11.34
N SER A 271 18.45 4.55 -12.67
CA SER A 271 17.16 4.84 -13.29
C SER A 271 16.18 3.66 -13.19
N LEU A 272 16.66 2.41 -13.29
CA LEU A 272 15.79 1.24 -13.26
C LEU A 272 15.17 0.97 -11.88
N PRO A 273 15.91 1.01 -10.74
CA PRO A 273 15.29 0.99 -9.42
C PRO A 273 14.31 2.15 -9.21
N GLY A 274 14.68 3.37 -9.63
CA GLY A 274 13.82 4.55 -9.53
C GLY A 274 12.50 4.40 -10.30
N LEU A 275 12.56 3.91 -11.54
CA LEU A 275 11.39 3.59 -12.36
C LEU A 275 10.54 2.48 -11.74
N THR A 276 11.17 1.48 -11.14
CA THR A 276 10.46 0.39 -10.46
C THR A 276 9.65 0.92 -9.28
N ILE A 277 10.23 1.79 -8.45
CA ILE A 277 9.53 2.47 -7.36
C ILE A 277 8.39 3.33 -7.93
N LEU A 278 8.68 4.18 -8.92
CA LEU A 278 7.71 5.09 -9.53
C LEU A 278 6.49 4.36 -10.08
N LEU A 279 6.70 3.33 -10.90
CA LEU A 279 5.62 2.56 -11.51
C LEU A 279 4.81 1.79 -10.46
N SER A 280 5.48 1.25 -9.42
CA SER A 280 4.80 0.58 -8.31
C SER A 280 3.87 1.53 -7.56
N VAL A 281 4.39 2.70 -7.20
CA VAL A 281 3.63 3.73 -6.48
C VAL A 281 2.48 4.27 -7.33
N LEU A 282 2.72 4.51 -8.62
CA LEU A 282 1.68 4.94 -9.55
C LEU A 282 0.57 3.89 -9.66
N ALA A 283 0.92 2.61 -9.82
CA ALA A 283 -0.04 1.52 -9.91
C ALA A 283 -0.90 1.37 -8.65
N ILE A 284 -0.29 1.50 -7.46
CA ILE A 284 -1.01 1.49 -6.17
C ILE A 284 -2.00 2.64 -6.10
N ASN A 285 -1.57 3.86 -6.44
CA ASN A 285 -2.44 5.04 -6.36
C ASN A 285 -3.61 4.94 -7.34
N LEU A 286 -3.36 4.55 -8.59
CA LEU A 286 -4.42 4.33 -9.59
C LEU A 286 -5.42 3.25 -9.15
N MET A 287 -4.92 2.15 -8.57
CA MET A 287 -5.77 1.10 -8.00
C MET A 287 -6.59 1.63 -6.81
N GLY A 288 -5.99 2.43 -5.94
CA GLY A 288 -6.64 3.06 -4.79
C GLY A 288 -7.75 4.04 -5.19
N ASP A 289 -7.55 4.81 -6.25
CA ASP A 289 -8.57 5.70 -6.81
C ASP A 289 -9.76 4.91 -7.36
N GLY A 290 -9.53 3.84 -8.11
CA GLY A 290 -10.63 2.96 -8.56
C GLY A 290 -11.36 2.27 -7.40
N LEU A 291 -10.63 1.91 -6.34
CA LEU A 291 -11.22 1.34 -5.13
C LEU A 291 -12.11 2.36 -4.42
N ARG A 292 -11.67 3.62 -4.35
CA ARG A 292 -12.47 4.74 -3.84
C ARG A 292 -13.73 4.95 -4.67
N ASP A 293 -13.61 5.00 -5.99
CA ASP A 293 -14.74 5.21 -6.90
C ASP A 293 -15.79 4.09 -6.76
N ALA A 294 -15.35 2.84 -6.61
CA ALA A 294 -16.24 1.69 -6.46
C ALA A 294 -16.89 1.57 -5.07
N LEU A 295 -16.23 2.10 -4.03
CA LEU A 295 -16.73 2.07 -2.66
C LEU A 295 -17.54 3.33 -2.27
N ASP A 296 -17.45 4.44 -3.01
CA ASP A 296 -18.19 5.65 -2.70
C ASP A 296 -19.69 5.51 -3.06
N PRO A 297 -20.60 5.50 -2.08
CA PRO A 297 -22.03 5.37 -2.33
C PRO A 297 -22.64 6.61 -3.00
N LYS A 298 -21.99 7.78 -2.96
CA LYS A 298 -22.52 9.00 -3.58
C LYS A 298 -22.37 8.97 -5.10
N LEU A 299 -21.32 8.35 -5.62
CA LEU A 299 -21.12 8.13 -7.06
C LEU A 299 -22.14 7.15 -7.65
N LYS A 300 -22.72 6.26 -6.81
CA LYS A 300 -23.78 5.32 -7.22
C LYS A 300 -25.13 5.99 -7.48
N ASN A 301 -25.40 7.16 -6.90
CA ASN A 301 -26.69 7.86 -7.03
C ASN A 301 -26.71 8.91 -8.17
N ALA A 302 -25.59 9.12 -8.86
CA ALA A 302 -25.45 10.10 -9.95
C ALA A 302 -25.40 9.45 -11.34
N ALA A 303 -25.48 8.11 -11.43
CA ALA A 303 -25.52 7.32 -12.65
C ALA A 303 -26.87 6.60 -12.76
#